data_AF-A0A8T3YUB3-F1
#
_entry.id   AF-A0A8T3YUB3-F1
#
_cell.length_a   1.000
_cell.length_b   1.000
_cell.length_c   1.000
_cell.angle_alpha   90.00
_cell.angle_beta   90.00
_cell.angle_gamma   90.00
#
_symmetry.space_group_name_H-M   'P 1'
#
loop_
_entity.id
_entity.type
_entity.pdbx_description
1 polymer ?
#
loop_
_entity_poly.entity_id
_entity_poly.type
_entity_poly.pdbx_seq_one_letter_code
_entity_poly.pdbx_strand_id
1 'polypeptide(L)'
;MKFPKDSILLAIWTLLFCTFLVAFSFSSWQSARQTTSQEWTSRAHQIHGFLKGASDLPPMTNAEASHMNDVQDLLRYLQFVWGLISLRLIYILLDGPKHLLQSFLPAGALLIVILAFAIFLPFETLFHAMHIILFPQGNWQFPTDSVLISLFPGYFFAALALRLGVYALIGAIALINLSVICQE
;
A
#
# COMPACT_ATOMS: atom_id res chain seq x y z
N MET A 1 -18.27 11.83 17.73
CA MET A 1 -18.30 10.36 17.83
C MET A 1 -16.90 9.90 18.25
N LYS A 2 -16.73 9.19 19.37
CA LYS A 2 -15.41 8.66 19.77
C LYS A 2 -15.27 7.26 19.17
N PHE A 3 -14.29 7.06 18.28
CA PHE A 3 -13.97 5.74 17.76
C PHE A 3 -13.21 4.93 18.84
N PRO A 4 -13.57 3.66 19.08
CA PRO A 4 -12.76 2.77 19.90
C PRO A 4 -11.33 2.66 19.35
N LYS A 5 -10.33 2.52 20.22
CA LYS A 5 -8.92 2.39 19.79
C LYS A 5 -8.72 1.21 18.84
N ASP A 6 -9.43 0.11 19.08
CA ASP A 6 -9.37 -1.10 18.24
C ASP A 6 -9.91 -0.85 16.82
N SER A 7 -10.88 0.04 16.67
CA SER A 7 -11.44 0.42 15.36
C SER A 7 -10.48 1.23 14.51
N ILE A 8 -9.69 2.11 15.13
CA ILE A 8 -8.65 2.88 14.42
C ILE A 8 -7.56 1.93 13.92
N LEU A 9 -7.11 1.00 14.76
CA LEU A 9 -6.10 0.00 14.39
C LEU A 9 -6.58 -0.89 13.24
N LEU A 10 -7.86 -1.26 13.22
CA LEU A 10 -8.43 -2.09 12.17
C LEU A 10 -8.67 -1.32 10.86
N ALA A 11 -9.05 -0.04 10.92
CA ALA A 11 -9.18 0.81 9.74
C ALA A 11 -7.83 1.01 9.04
N ILE A 12 -6.78 1.26 9.84
CA ILE A 12 -5.39 1.30 9.39
C ILE A 12 -5.01 -0.06 8.78
N TRP A 13 -5.38 -1.17 9.41
CA TRP A 13 -5.13 -2.52 8.88
C TRP A 13 -5.76 -2.73 7.51
N THR A 14 -7.04 -2.40 7.29
CA THR A 14 -7.68 -2.61 5.99
C THR A 14 -7.06 -1.76 4.92
N LEU A 15 -6.76 -0.49 5.21
CA LEU A 15 -6.03 0.37 4.28
C LEU A 15 -4.67 -0.23 3.90
N LEU A 16 -3.93 -0.76 4.87
CA LEU A 16 -2.65 -1.43 4.65
C LEU A 16 -2.79 -2.78 3.94
N PHE A 17 -3.81 -3.59 4.22
CA PHE A 17 -4.08 -4.85 3.52
C PHE A 17 -4.38 -4.61 2.04
N CYS A 18 -5.08 -3.52 1.73
CA CYS A 18 -5.33 -3.11 0.36
C CYS A 18 -4.05 -2.66 -0.36
N THR A 19 -3.05 -2.16 0.38
CA THR A 19 -1.70 -1.93 -0.17
C THR A 19 -0.95 -3.20 -0.55
N PHE A 20 -1.17 -4.30 0.18
CA PHE A 20 -0.64 -5.62 -0.19
C PHE A 20 -1.25 -6.17 -1.48
N LEU A 21 -2.58 -6.08 -1.64
CA LEU A 21 -3.27 -6.54 -2.86
C LEU A 21 -2.79 -5.77 -4.10
N VAL A 22 -2.46 -4.49 -3.95
CA VAL A 22 -1.83 -3.71 -5.02
C VAL A 22 -0.39 -4.15 -5.28
N ALA A 23 0.41 -4.38 -4.24
CA ALA A 23 1.79 -4.87 -4.41
C ALA A 23 1.83 -6.26 -5.07
N PHE A 24 0.85 -7.13 -4.79
CA PHE A 24 0.71 -8.42 -5.45
C PHE A 24 0.16 -8.30 -6.88
N SER A 25 -0.79 -7.37 -7.13
CA SER A 25 -1.28 -7.07 -8.49
C SER A 25 -0.33 -6.21 -9.34
N PHE A 26 0.78 -5.71 -8.78
CA PHE A 26 1.87 -5.14 -9.57
C PHE A 26 2.40 -6.13 -10.63
N SER A 27 2.36 -7.44 -10.30
CA SER A 27 2.65 -8.53 -11.25
C SER A 27 1.71 -8.56 -12.47
N SER A 28 0.44 -8.16 -12.31
CA SER A 28 -0.55 -8.12 -13.40
C SER A 28 -0.58 -6.78 -14.16
N TRP A 29 0.16 -5.77 -13.70
CA TRP A 29 0.30 -4.49 -14.41
C TRP A 29 1.44 -4.50 -15.43
N GLN A 30 2.56 -5.16 -15.12
CA GLN A 30 3.69 -5.33 -16.06
C GLN A 30 3.26 -6.03 -17.36
N SER A 31 2.22 -6.88 -17.33
CA SER A 31 1.69 -7.54 -18.52
C SER A 31 0.85 -6.65 -19.43
N ALA A 32 0.31 -5.52 -18.94
CA ALA A 32 -0.63 -4.68 -19.68
C ALA A 32 0.02 -3.55 -20.50
N ARG A 33 1.31 -3.25 -20.30
CA ARG A 33 2.04 -2.13 -20.95
C ARG A 33 3.28 -2.57 -21.73
N GLN A 34 3.20 -3.71 -22.41
CA GLN A 34 4.28 -4.28 -23.24
C GLN A 34 4.51 -3.52 -24.57
N THR A 35 4.60 -2.19 -24.55
CA THR A 35 4.96 -1.37 -25.73
C THR A 35 6.31 -0.65 -25.57
N THR A 36 7.05 -0.92 -24.49
CA THR A 36 8.36 -0.32 -24.18
C THR A 36 9.53 -1.20 -24.66
N SER A 37 10.71 -0.60 -24.81
CA SER A 37 11.94 -1.30 -25.21
C SER A 37 12.29 -2.46 -24.27
N GLN A 38 12.98 -3.48 -24.82
CA GLN A 38 13.41 -4.67 -24.07
C GLN A 38 14.27 -4.32 -22.84
N GLU A 39 15.06 -3.24 -22.93
CA GLU A 39 15.86 -2.73 -21.82
C GLU A 39 15.01 -2.16 -20.68
N TRP A 40 13.96 -1.39 -20.98
CA TRP A 40 13.03 -0.87 -19.98
C TRP A 40 12.39 -2.01 -19.18
N THR A 41 11.92 -3.04 -19.90
CA THR A 41 11.29 -4.21 -19.30
C THR A 41 12.25 -4.96 -18.38
N SER A 42 13.52 -5.10 -18.78
CA SER A 42 14.56 -5.73 -17.95
C SER A 42 14.81 -4.95 -16.65
N ARG A 43 14.99 -3.62 -16.73
CA ARG A 43 15.23 -2.78 -15.55
C ARG A 43 14.03 -2.78 -14.60
N ALA A 44 12.81 -2.69 -15.11
CA ALA A 44 11.60 -2.77 -14.31
C ALA A 44 11.44 -4.14 -13.61
N HIS A 45 11.81 -5.24 -14.28
CA HIS A 45 11.84 -6.57 -13.68
C HIS A 45 12.90 -6.69 -12.58
N GLN A 46 14.10 -6.14 -12.77
CA GLN A 46 15.15 -6.12 -11.75
C GLN A 46 14.69 -5.36 -10.50
N ILE A 47 14.07 -4.19 -10.66
CA ILE A 47 13.51 -3.46 -9.51
C ILE A 47 12.44 -4.28 -8.79
N HIS A 48 11.51 -4.90 -9.53
CA HIS A 48 10.49 -5.76 -8.93
C HIS A 48 11.10 -6.96 -8.19
N GLY A 49 12.10 -7.61 -8.77
CA GLY A 49 12.85 -8.69 -8.15
C GLY A 49 13.59 -8.22 -6.90
N PHE A 50 14.24 -7.06 -6.96
CA PHE A 50 14.90 -6.43 -5.83
C PHE A 50 13.91 -6.17 -4.69
N LEU A 51 12.75 -5.55 -4.94
CA LEU A 51 11.75 -5.32 -3.89
C LEU A 51 11.25 -6.61 -3.21
N LYS A 52 11.38 -7.77 -3.87
CA LYS A 52 11.08 -9.10 -3.33
C LYS A 52 12.28 -9.80 -2.67
N GLY A 53 13.47 -9.19 -2.69
CA GLY A 53 14.72 -9.80 -2.24
C GLY A 53 15.26 -10.89 -3.16
N ALA A 54 14.88 -10.86 -4.45
CA ALA A 54 15.19 -11.91 -5.43
C ALA A 54 16.16 -11.45 -6.54
N SER A 55 16.56 -10.18 -6.58
CA SER A 55 17.45 -9.63 -7.61
C SER A 55 18.21 -8.42 -7.08
N ASP A 56 19.31 -8.06 -7.75
CA ASP A 56 20.02 -6.80 -7.50
C ASP A 56 19.35 -5.62 -8.20
N LEU A 57 19.71 -4.40 -7.80
CA LEU A 57 19.26 -3.17 -8.45
C LEU A 57 19.91 -3.01 -9.84
N PRO A 58 19.18 -2.50 -10.85
CA PRO A 58 19.81 -2.09 -12.09
C PRO A 58 20.77 -0.91 -11.84
N PRO A 59 21.71 -0.64 -12.77
CA PRO A 59 22.61 0.52 -12.65
C PRO A 59 21.83 1.83 -12.47
N MET A 60 22.08 2.52 -11.37
CA MET A 60 21.44 3.78 -10.98
C MET A 60 22.38 4.59 -10.09
N THR A 61 22.01 5.83 -9.78
CA THR A 61 22.82 6.67 -8.89
C THR A 61 22.80 6.17 -7.44
N ASN A 62 23.80 6.56 -6.64
CA ASN A 62 23.84 6.20 -5.21
C ASN A 62 22.61 6.71 -4.45
N ALA A 63 22.06 7.86 -4.83
CA ALA A 63 20.85 8.41 -4.21
C ALA A 63 19.61 7.55 -4.52
N GLU A 64 19.42 7.16 -5.78
CA GLU A 64 18.33 6.27 -6.18
C GLU A 64 18.46 4.90 -5.51
N ALA A 65 19.67 4.33 -5.48
CA ALA A 65 19.92 3.05 -4.83
C ALA A 65 19.64 3.12 -3.32
N SER A 66 20.08 4.17 -2.64
CA SER A 66 19.78 4.39 -1.21
C SER A 66 18.27 4.42 -0.96
N HIS A 67 17.52 5.17 -1.76
CA HIS A 67 16.06 5.22 -1.62
C HIS A 67 15.40 3.88 -1.88
N MET A 68 15.85 3.15 -2.90
CA MET A 68 15.31 1.82 -3.21
C MET A 68 15.54 0.82 -2.07
N ASN A 69 16.67 0.90 -1.36
CA ASN A 69 16.90 0.10 -0.16
C ASN A 69 15.89 0.45 0.95
N ASP A 70 15.66 1.75 1.21
CA ASP A 70 14.67 2.20 2.20
C ASP A 70 13.26 1.70 1.84
N VAL A 71 12.89 1.75 0.55
CA VAL A 71 11.61 1.23 0.05
C VAL A 71 11.52 -0.29 0.24
N GLN A 72 12.58 -1.05 -0.03
CA GLN A 72 12.61 -2.49 0.19
C GLN A 72 12.37 -2.84 1.66
N ASP A 73 13.05 -2.14 2.58
CA ASP A 73 12.90 -2.38 4.01
C ASP A 73 11.52 -2.00 4.53
N LEU A 74 10.96 -0.88 4.05
CA LEU A 74 9.58 -0.50 4.33
C LEU A 74 8.59 -1.61 3.87
N LEU A 75 8.75 -2.13 2.65
CA LEU A 75 7.89 -3.19 2.13
C LEU A 75 8.02 -4.49 2.94
N ARG A 76 9.23 -4.86 3.37
CA ARG A 76 9.46 -6.02 4.25
C ARG A 76 8.80 -5.84 5.61
N TYR A 77 8.95 -4.67 6.23
CA TYR A 77 8.31 -4.35 7.50
C TYR A 77 6.79 -4.43 7.40
N LEU A 78 6.21 -3.83 6.34
CA LEU A 78 4.79 -3.90 6.08
C LEU A 78 4.31 -5.35 5.90
N GLN A 79 5.03 -6.17 5.12
CA GLN A 79 4.72 -7.59 4.95
C GLN A 79 4.73 -8.37 6.27
N PHE A 80 5.72 -8.13 7.13
CA PHE A 80 5.81 -8.77 8.44
C PHE A 80 4.64 -8.39 9.35
N VAL A 81 4.34 -7.08 9.46
CA VAL A 81 3.20 -6.57 10.25
C VAL A 81 1.88 -7.13 9.72
N TRP A 82 1.72 -7.27 8.40
CA TRP A 82 0.53 -7.90 7.80
C TRP A 82 0.37 -9.35 8.19
N GLY A 83 1.46 -10.13 8.20
CA GLY A 83 1.42 -11.52 8.62
C GLY A 83 0.86 -11.67 10.04
N LEU A 84 1.37 -10.86 10.98
CA LEU A 84 0.91 -10.89 12.37
C LEU A 84 -0.56 -10.50 12.54
N ILE A 85 -1.01 -9.43 11.86
CA ILE A 85 -2.41 -8.97 12.02
C ILE A 85 -3.39 -9.92 11.32
N SER A 86 -3.01 -10.49 10.17
CA SER A 86 -3.84 -11.48 9.48
C SER A 86 -4.03 -12.74 10.33
N LEU A 87 -2.97 -13.20 11.01
CA LEU A 87 -3.07 -14.30 11.97
C LEU A 87 -4.01 -13.95 13.14
N ARG A 88 -3.96 -12.72 13.66
CA ARG A 88 -4.89 -12.25 14.70
C ARG A 88 -6.34 -12.24 14.21
N LEU A 89 -6.59 -11.79 12.97
CA LEU A 89 -7.93 -11.81 12.38
C LEU A 89 -8.44 -13.25 12.21
N ILE A 90 -7.62 -14.15 11.67
CA ILE A 90 -7.95 -15.58 11.53
C ILE A 90 -8.26 -16.17 12.90
N TYR A 91 -7.45 -15.90 13.92
CA TYR A 91 -7.70 -16.34 15.29
C TYR A 91 -9.07 -15.86 15.80
N ILE A 92 -9.41 -14.57 15.66
CA ILE A 92 -10.73 -14.02 16.05
C ILE A 92 -11.86 -14.70 15.27
N LEU A 93 -11.66 -14.98 13.98
CA LEU A 93 -12.65 -15.62 13.11
C LEU A 93 -12.85 -17.12 13.38
N LEU A 94 -11.85 -17.82 13.94
CA LEU A 94 -11.98 -19.25 14.25
C LEU A 94 -12.38 -19.49 15.71
N ASP A 95 -11.67 -18.91 16.66
CA ASP A 95 -11.75 -19.30 18.08
C ASP A 95 -11.72 -18.10 19.05
N GLY A 96 -11.40 -16.91 18.55
CA GLY A 96 -11.27 -15.73 19.38
C GLY A 96 -12.58 -15.01 19.70
N PRO A 97 -12.51 -13.96 20.54
CA PRO A 97 -13.67 -13.24 21.04
C PRO A 97 -14.42 -12.49 19.93
N LYS A 98 -15.58 -13.02 19.51
CA LYS A 98 -16.41 -12.45 18.44
C LYS A 98 -16.91 -11.03 18.73
N HIS A 99 -17.01 -10.64 20.01
CA HIS A 99 -17.38 -9.26 20.35
C HIS A 99 -16.39 -8.22 19.79
N LEU A 100 -15.12 -8.60 19.53
CA LEU A 100 -14.16 -7.72 18.87
C LEU A 100 -14.54 -7.37 17.43
N LEU A 101 -15.35 -8.20 16.77
CA LEU A 101 -15.88 -7.94 15.43
C LEU A 101 -16.80 -6.72 15.40
N GLN A 102 -17.40 -6.33 16.53
CA GLN A 102 -18.19 -5.10 16.63
C GLN A 102 -17.34 -3.84 16.38
N SER A 103 -16.01 -3.92 16.56
CA SER A 103 -15.11 -2.80 16.25
C SER A 103 -14.90 -2.60 14.74
N PHE A 104 -15.40 -3.52 13.89
CA PHE A 104 -15.16 -3.50 12.45
C PHE A 104 -16.04 -2.50 11.73
N LEU A 105 -17.27 -2.28 12.22
CA LEU A 105 -18.17 -1.26 11.69
C LEU A 105 -17.61 0.17 11.83
N PRO A 106 -17.24 0.64 13.05
CA PRO A 106 -16.59 1.94 13.21
C PRO A 106 -15.25 2.05 12.45
N ALA A 107 -14.52 0.95 12.28
CA ALA A 107 -13.29 0.93 11.50
C ALA A 107 -13.54 1.16 10.00
N GLY A 108 -14.47 0.40 9.41
CA GLY A 108 -14.83 0.55 8.00
C GLY A 108 -15.43 1.94 7.71
N ALA A 109 -16.27 2.45 8.62
CA ALA A 109 -16.82 3.81 8.50
C ALA A 109 -15.73 4.88 8.54
N LEU A 110 -14.76 4.78 9.46
CA LEU A 110 -13.62 5.68 9.52
C LEU A 110 -12.79 5.63 8.23
N LEU A 111 -12.55 4.44 7.70
CA LEU A 111 -11.80 4.27 6.45
C LEU A 111 -12.52 4.93 5.26
N ILE A 112 -13.85 4.79 5.16
CA ILE A 112 -14.66 5.47 4.14
C ILE A 112 -14.53 6.99 4.28
N VAL A 113 -14.58 7.54 5.49
CA VAL A 113 -14.41 8.98 5.74
C VAL A 113 -13.03 9.46 5.30
N ILE A 114 -11.97 8.71 5.63
CA ILE A 114 -10.59 9.03 5.22
C ILE A 114 -10.47 9.03 3.69
N LEU A 115 -11.01 8.01 3.03
CA LEU A 115 -10.99 7.90 1.57
C LEU A 115 -11.79 9.03 0.90
N ALA A 116 -12.96 9.37 1.45
CA ALA A 116 -13.78 10.47 0.97
C ALA A 116 -13.03 11.81 1.08
N PHE A 117 -12.31 12.04 2.18
CA PHE A 117 -11.49 13.24 2.35
C PHE A 117 -10.30 13.26 1.37
N ALA A 118 -9.64 12.12 1.16
CA ALA A 118 -8.50 12.00 0.26
C ALA A 118 -8.84 12.37 -1.20
N ILE A 119 -10.08 12.15 -1.65
CA ILE A 119 -10.54 12.53 -3.00
C ILE A 119 -10.45 14.05 -3.24
N PHE A 120 -10.58 14.86 -2.19
CA PHE A 120 -10.51 16.32 -2.30
C PHE A 120 -9.08 16.87 -2.27
N LEU A 121 -8.08 16.02 -2.02
CA LEU A 121 -6.67 16.43 -1.95
C LEU A 121 -5.97 16.15 -3.29
N PRO A 122 -5.14 17.09 -3.79
CA PRO A 122 -4.34 16.83 -4.98
C PRO A 122 -3.40 15.64 -4.77
N PHE A 123 -3.26 14.79 -5.80
CA PHE A 123 -2.38 13.63 -5.75
C PHE A 123 -0.95 14.00 -5.33
N GLU A 124 -0.40 15.08 -5.90
CA GLU A 124 0.95 15.55 -5.57
C GLU A 124 1.11 15.89 -4.09
N THR A 125 0.07 16.47 -3.46
CA THR A 125 0.08 16.78 -2.03
C THR A 125 0.12 15.51 -1.19
N LEU A 126 -0.70 14.52 -1.54
CA LEU A 126 -0.72 13.22 -0.86
C LEU A 126 0.60 12.47 -1.04
N PHE A 127 1.12 12.44 -2.27
CA PHE A 127 2.38 11.80 -2.62
C PHE A 127 3.54 12.41 -1.83
N HIS A 128 3.64 13.74 -1.82
CA HIS A 128 4.68 14.47 -1.09
C HIS A 128 4.57 14.28 0.43
N ALA A 129 3.37 14.39 0.99
CA ALA A 129 3.15 14.19 2.43
C ALA A 129 3.53 12.78 2.87
N MET A 130 3.18 11.75 2.07
CA MET A 130 3.59 10.38 2.34
C MET A 130 5.11 10.23 2.34
N HIS A 131 5.81 10.84 1.37
CA HIS A 131 7.26 10.70 1.27
C HIS A 131 8.00 11.39 2.41
N ILE A 132 7.50 12.54 2.88
CA ILE A 132 8.05 13.19 4.08
C ILE A 132 7.89 12.31 5.32
N ILE A 133 6.74 11.66 5.47
CA ILE A 133 6.45 10.84 6.65
C ILE A 133 7.28 9.55 6.63
N LEU A 134 7.38 8.88 5.49
CA LEU A 134 8.03 7.58 5.37
C LEU A 134 9.54 7.68 5.13
N PHE A 135 10.00 8.76 4.49
CA PHE A 135 11.40 9.00 4.14
C PHE A 135 11.84 10.41 4.59
N PRO A 136 11.84 10.69 5.91
CA PRO A 136 12.17 12.00 6.46
C PRO A 136 13.60 12.47 6.16
N GLN A 137 14.51 11.56 5.79
CA GLN A 137 15.87 11.83 5.34
C GLN A 137 15.95 12.55 3.99
N GLY A 138 14.84 12.61 3.22
CA GLY A 138 14.74 13.42 2.01
C GLY A 138 15.40 12.84 0.75
N ASN A 139 15.79 11.56 0.75
CA ASN A 139 16.46 10.91 -0.38
C ASN A 139 15.52 10.40 -1.49
N TRP A 140 14.30 10.93 -1.61
CA TRP A 140 13.26 10.45 -2.53
C TRP A 140 12.98 11.40 -3.71
N GLN A 141 13.66 12.56 -3.77
CA GLN A 141 13.55 13.51 -4.87
C GLN A 141 14.66 13.28 -5.89
N PHE A 142 14.30 13.16 -7.16
CA PHE A 142 15.25 12.87 -8.24
C PHE A 142 15.07 13.80 -9.44
N PRO A 143 16.14 14.02 -10.23
CA PRO A 143 16.04 14.67 -11.54
C PRO A 143 15.07 13.93 -12.48
N THR A 144 14.51 14.66 -13.45
CA THR A 144 13.52 14.10 -14.40
C THR A 144 14.07 13.01 -15.31
N ASP A 145 15.39 12.99 -15.51
CA ASP A 145 16.14 12.01 -16.31
C ASP A 145 16.65 10.83 -15.48
N SER A 146 16.27 10.74 -14.19
CA SER A 146 16.65 9.60 -13.35
C SER A 146 16.03 8.28 -13.83
N VAL A 147 16.66 7.16 -13.48
CA VAL A 147 16.16 5.83 -13.80
C VAL A 147 14.80 5.62 -13.14
N LEU A 148 14.65 6.04 -11.87
CA LEU A 148 13.39 5.88 -11.15
C LEU A 148 12.24 6.70 -11.74
N ILE A 149 12.46 7.95 -12.12
CA ILE A 149 11.41 8.79 -12.73
C ILE A 149 11.04 8.28 -14.13
N SER A 150 12.02 7.79 -14.88
CA SER A 150 11.80 7.21 -16.21
C SER A 150 11.01 5.88 -16.17
N LEU A 151 11.26 5.05 -15.15
CA LEU A 151 10.57 3.77 -14.98
C LEU A 151 9.20 3.93 -14.30
N PHE A 152 9.10 4.83 -13.32
CA PHE A 152 7.91 5.06 -12.50
C PHE A 152 7.52 6.55 -12.51
N PRO A 153 6.98 7.04 -13.64
CA PRO A 153 6.56 8.43 -13.74
C PRO A 153 5.33 8.72 -12.87
N GLY A 154 5.04 9.99 -12.57
CA GLY A 154 3.95 10.37 -11.65
C GLY A 154 2.58 9.74 -11.95
N TYR A 155 2.21 9.60 -13.22
CA TYR A 155 0.94 8.95 -13.61
C TYR A 155 0.88 7.46 -13.27
N PHE A 156 2.03 6.78 -13.17
CA PHE A 156 2.09 5.40 -12.68
C PHE A 156 1.67 5.37 -11.20
N PHE A 157 2.23 6.24 -10.37
CA PHE A 157 1.89 6.31 -8.95
C PHE A 157 0.45 6.80 -8.71
N ALA A 158 -0.06 7.73 -9.53
CA ALA A 158 -1.45 8.15 -9.44
C ALA A 158 -2.43 6.99 -9.74
N ALA A 159 -2.14 6.20 -10.77
CA ALA A 159 -2.92 5.00 -11.08
C ALA A 159 -2.81 3.94 -9.97
N LEU A 160 -1.62 3.80 -9.36
CA LEU A 160 -1.40 2.92 -8.22
C LEU A 160 -2.24 3.38 -7.00
N ALA A 161 -2.21 4.66 -6.67
CA ALA A 161 -2.98 5.26 -5.59
C ALA A 161 -4.49 5.07 -5.78
N LEU A 162 -5.00 5.22 -7.00
CA LEU A 162 -6.41 4.96 -7.29
C LEU A 162 -6.78 3.49 -7.02
N ARG A 163 -5.96 2.53 -7.46
CA ARG A 163 -6.19 1.10 -7.20
C ARG A 163 -6.18 0.79 -5.71
N LEU A 164 -5.23 1.40 -4.98
CA LEU A 164 -5.16 1.31 -3.52
C LEU A 164 -6.46 1.79 -2.88
N GLY A 165 -6.96 2.95 -3.30
CA GLY A 165 -8.23 3.51 -2.83
C GLY A 165 -9.42 2.59 -3.10
N VAL A 166 -9.50 2.00 -4.30
CA VAL A 166 -10.58 1.05 -4.65
C VAL A 166 -10.54 -0.20 -3.77
N TYR A 167 -9.36 -0.81 -3.59
CA TYR A 167 -9.25 -1.96 -2.71
C TYR A 167 -9.57 -1.59 -1.26
N ALA A 168 -9.10 -0.44 -0.78
CA ALA A 168 -9.41 0.05 0.57
C ALA A 168 -10.92 0.23 0.78
N LEU A 169 -11.63 0.73 -0.23
CA LEU A 169 -13.09 0.85 -0.21
C LEU A 169 -13.77 -0.53 -0.12
N ILE A 170 -13.34 -1.50 -0.95
CA ILE A 170 -13.87 -2.86 -0.90
C ILE A 170 -13.63 -3.50 0.47
N GLY A 171 -12.43 -3.34 1.02
CA GLY A 171 -12.08 -3.83 2.35
C GLY A 171 -12.94 -3.18 3.45
N ALA A 172 -13.17 -1.87 3.38
CA ALA A 172 -14.02 -1.14 4.32
C ALA A 172 -15.46 -1.69 4.31
N ILE A 173 -16.01 -1.93 3.12
CA ILE A 173 -17.34 -2.52 2.96
C ILE A 173 -17.36 -3.94 3.53
N ALA A 174 -16.34 -4.76 3.28
CA ALA A 174 -16.25 -6.11 3.81
C ALA A 174 -16.22 -6.13 5.35
N LEU A 175 -15.45 -5.24 5.97
CA LEU A 175 -15.42 -5.08 7.43
C LEU A 175 -16.80 -4.74 8.00
N ILE A 176 -17.51 -3.79 7.38
CA ILE A 176 -18.84 -3.38 7.82
C ILE A 176 -19.82 -4.55 7.73
N ASN A 177 -19.86 -5.25 6.59
CA ASN A 177 -20.75 -6.39 6.41
C ASN A 177 -20.46 -7.51 7.41
N LEU A 178 -19.19 -7.83 7.63
CA LEU A 178 -18.77 -8.84 8.60
C LEU A 178 -19.21 -8.46 10.03
N SER A 179 -19.12 -7.16 10.37
CA SER A 179 -19.61 -6.66 11.67
C SER A 179 -21.10 -6.83 11.82
N VAL A 180 -21.89 -6.55 10.77
CA VAL A 180 -23.35 -6.64 10.82
C VAL A 180 -23.79 -8.09 10.94
N ILE A 181 -23.22 -9.00 10.14
CA ILE A 181 -23.54 -10.44 10.18
C ILE A 181 -23.25 -11.04 11.56
N CYS A 182 -22.18 -10.61 12.25
CA CYS A 182 -21.82 -11.14 13.56
C CYS A 182 -22.58 -10.50 14.73
N GLN A 183 -23.45 -9.51 14.46
CA GLN A 183 -24.35 -8.92 15.45
C GLN A 183 -25.74 -9.57 15.44
N GLU A 184 -26.08 -10.31 14.38
CA GLU A 184 -27.26 -11.19 14.28
C GLU A 184 -26.97 -12.57 14.88
#